data_AF-A0A7J3MFV8-F1
#
_entry.id   AF-A0A7J3MFV8-F1
#
_cell.length_a   1.000
_cell.length_b   1.000
_cell.length_c   1.000
_cell.angle_alpha   90.00
_cell.angle_beta   90.00
_cell.angle_gamma   90.00
#
_symmetry.space_group_name_H-M   'P 1'
#
loop_
_entity.id
_entity.type
_entity.pdbx_description
1 polymer ?
#
loop_
_entity_poly.entity_id
_entity_poly.type
_entity_poly.pdbx_seq_one_letter_code
_entity_poly.pdbx_strand_id
1 'polypeptide(L)'
;MDLSRKTLYSNTFCAYRDKYLNRTLCRHPCSYGECDLDLCPIVNDHFANVIFQEDGVYLVVKTPSEEYVAGTWEKTKLDISPELTNEENVIRLALEKAKNTHEKIRMALQRRIRGIYARMRFLKERGKPVGILAPVPPPTPAPELALEETLKEEIEMLERKEKEEAKIEEEISELEKELEKIE
;
A
#
# COMPACT_ATOMS: atom_id res chain seq x y z
N MET A 1 22.96 -1.14 27.83
CA MET A 1 24.04 -1.76 27.02
C MET A 1 25.17 -0.75 26.83
N ASP A 2 26.42 -1.13 27.12
CA ASP A 2 27.58 -0.21 26.98
C ASP A 2 27.82 0.21 25.52
N LEU A 3 28.33 1.42 25.32
CA LEU A 3 28.61 1.98 23.99
C LEU A 3 29.53 1.08 23.15
N SER A 4 30.51 0.43 23.79
CA SER A 4 31.41 -0.54 23.15
C SER A 4 30.66 -1.73 22.55
N ARG A 5 29.70 -2.30 23.30
CA ARG A 5 28.88 -3.42 22.86
C ARG A 5 27.95 -3.02 21.71
N LYS A 6 27.35 -1.82 21.78
CA LYS A 6 26.52 -1.27 20.70
C LYS A 6 27.30 -1.13 19.39
N THR A 7 28.52 -0.63 19.47
CA THR A 7 29.41 -0.44 18.31
C THR A 7 29.87 -1.76 17.70
N LEU A 8 30.24 -2.75 18.52
CA LEU A 8 30.62 -4.10 18.06
C LEU A 8 29.46 -4.78 17.31
N TYR A 9 28.26 -4.74 17.87
CA TYR A 9 27.09 -5.34 17.23
C TYR A 9 26.79 -4.69 15.87
N SER A 10 26.76 -3.35 15.82
CA SER A 10 26.45 -2.61 14.60
C SER A 10 27.49 -2.79 13.50
N ASN A 11 28.77 -2.87 13.84
CA ASN A 11 29.86 -2.98 12.86
C ASN A 11 30.06 -4.39 12.32
N THR A 12 29.81 -5.42 13.13
CA THR A 12 30.28 -6.78 12.82
C THR A 12 29.14 -7.77 12.61
N PHE A 13 27.98 -7.59 13.24
CA PHE A 13 26.95 -8.64 13.32
C PHE A 13 25.55 -8.22 12.82
N CYS A 14 25.32 -6.93 12.57
CA CYS A 14 24.00 -6.45 12.19
C CYS A 14 23.57 -6.92 10.79
N ALA A 15 22.63 -7.86 10.72
CA ALA A 15 22.08 -8.39 9.47
C ALA A 15 21.31 -7.36 8.62
N TYR A 16 20.86 -6.27 9.25
CA TYR A 16 20.09 -5.20 8.58
C TYR A 16 20.96 -4.07 8.05
N ARG A 17 22.26 -4.09 8.35
CA ARG A 17 23.20 -3.06 7.91
C ARG A 17 23.62 -3.36 6.48
N ASP A 18 23.35 -2.41 5.60
CA ASP A 18 23.72 -2.50 4.20
C ASP A 18 24.60 -1.32 3.80
N LYS A 19 25.70 -1.60 3.09
CA LYS A 19 26.61 -0.57 2.59
C LYS A 19 26.27 -0.33 1.13
N TYR A 20 25.56 0.75 0.86
CA TYR A 20 25.17 1.12 -0.49
C TYR A 20 25.83 2.43 -0.89
N LEU A 21 26.70 2.37 -1.92
CA LEU A 21 27.54 3.49 -2.36
C LEU A 21 28.32 4.09 -1.17
N ASN A 22 28.08 5.38 -0.89
CA ASN A 22 28.75 6.14 0.18
C ASN A 22 27.90 6.26 1.45
N ARG A 23 26.82 5.47 1.59
CA ARG A 23 25.90 5.55 2.73
C ARG A 23 25.70 4.16 3.34
N THR A 24 25.52 4.14 4.65
CA THR A 24 25.11 2.93 5.35
C THR A 24 23.61 3.00 5.60
N LEU A 25 22.86 2.07 5.01
CA LEU A 25 21.41 1.97 5.11
C LEU A 25 21.02 0.91 6.14
N CYS A 26 19.86 1.13 6.77
CA CYS A 26 19.25 0.15 7.67
C CYS A 26 18.02 -0.45 7.01
N ARG A 27 18.07 -1.75 6.69
CA ARG A 27 16.96 -2.49 6.05
C ARG A 27 15.93 -3.01 7.04
N HIS A 28 16.07 -2.72 8.34
CA HIS A 28 15.10 -3.17 9.34
C HIS A 28 13.72 -2.55 9.05
N PRO A 29 12.61 -3.32 9.05
CA PRO A 29 11.29 -2.83 8.62
C PRO A 29 10.80 -1.59 9.36
N CYS A 30 11.15 -1.47 10.65
CA CYS A 30 10.79 -0.33 11.49
C CYS A 30 11.84 0.80 11.53
N SER A 31 12.89 0.75 10.70
CA SER A 31 13.98 1.76 10.74
C SER A 31 13.59 3.08 10.06
N TYR A 32 14.40 4.11 10.30
CA TYR A 32 14.33 5.37 9.55
C TYR A 32 14.95 5.28 8.14
N GLY A 33 15.50 4.12 7.76
CA GLY A 33 16.23 3.91 6.51
C GLY A 33 17.72 4.23 6.59
N GLU A 34 18.18 4.85 7.68
CA GLU A 34 19.58 5.15 7.94
C GLU A 34 20.16 4.27 9.06
N CYS A 35 21.41 3.84 8.90
CA CYS A 35 22.09 3.03 9.90
C CYS A 35 22.82 3.92 10.92
N ASP A 36 22.06 4.42 11.89
CA ASP A 36 22.56 5.22 13.02
C ASP A 36 22.20 4.52 14.35
N LEU A 37 23.16 4.42 15.27
CA LEU A 37 22.95 3.78 16.57
C LEU A 37 21.87 4.48 17.40
N ASP A 38 21.73 5.80 17.29
CA ASP A 38 20.73 6.57 18.02
C ASP A 38 19.31 6.40 17.45
N LEU A 39 19.21 5.91 16.22
CA LEU A 39 17.95 5.68 15.49
C LEU A 39 17.71 4.18 15.23
N CYS A 40 18.53 3.32 15.81
CA CYS A 40 18.47 1.89 15.55
C CYS A 40 17.38 1.25 16.43
N PRO A 41 16.40 0.55 15.83
CA PRO A 41 15.34 -0.12 16.57
C PRO A 41 15.82 -1.31 17.42
N ILE A 42 16.97 -1.88 17.08
CA ILE A 42 17.56 -3.02 17.82
C ILE A 42 18.31 -2.51 19.05
N VAL A 43 19.12 -1.48 18.88
CA VAL A 43 20.03 -0.97 19.92
C VAL A 43 19.31 -0.15 20.99
N ASN A 44 18.19 0.48 20.64
CA ASN A 44 17.42 1.31 21.56
C ASN A 44 16.29 0.48 22.17
N ASP A 45 16.24 0.44 23.50
CA ASP A 45 15.20 -0.28 24.25
C ASP A 45 13.84 0.43 24.13
N HIS A 46 13.89 1.77 24.12
CA HIS A 46 12.76 2.64 23.79
C HIS A 46 12.94 3.18 22.37
N PHE A 47 12.01 2.85 21.48
CA PHE A 47 12.08 3.28 20.08
C PHE A 47 10.68 3.65 19.57
N ALA A 48 10.61 4.59 18.63
CA ALA A 48 9.37 4.94 17.95
C ALA A 48 9.64 5.33 16.50
N ASN A 49 8.74 4.94 15.60
CA ASN A 49 8.78 5.33 14.19
C ASN A 49 7.38 5.22 13.55
N VAL A 50 7.23 5.74 12.35
CA VAL A 50 6.04 5.56 11.52
C VAL A 50 6.35 4.70 10.30
N ILE A 51 5.55 3.67 10.11
CA ILE A 51 5.63 2.74 8.98
C ILE A 51 4.35 2.81 8.14
N PHE A 52 4.48 2.43 6.87
CA PHE A 52 3.34 2.25 5.97
C PHE A 52 2.97 0.77 5.94
N GLN A 53 1.68 0.48 6.06
CA GLN A 53 1.07 -0.82 5.80
C GLN A 53 0.03 -0.65 4.67
N GLU A 54 -0.50 -1.76 4.17
CA GLU A 54 -1.45 -1.77 3.04
C GLU A 54 -2.70 -0.93 3.33
N ASP A 55 -3.17 -0.93 4.57
CA ASP A 55 -4.39 -0.27 5.00
C ASP A 55 -4.16 1.08 5.70
N GLY A 56 -2.91 1.53 5.82
CA GLY A 56 -2.62 2.88 6.30
C GLY A 56 -1.26 3.11 6.95
N VAL A 57 -1.19 4.21 7.70
CA VAL A 57 0.03 4.67 8.37
C VAL A 57 -0.03 4.28 9.84
N TYR A 58 1.02 3.64 10.33
CA TYR A 58 1.08 3.13 11.70
C TYR A 58 2.25 3.74 12.46
N LEU A 59 1.96 4.22 13.67
CA LEU A 59 2.97 4.49 14.68
C LEU A 59 3.36 3.16 15.35
N VAL A 60 4.64 2.84 15.30
CA VAL A 60 5.22 1.71 16.02
C VAL A 60 6.03 2.23 17.20
N VAL A 61 5.76 1.69 18.38
CA VAL A 61 6.47 2.04 19.62
C VAL A 61 7.00 0.76 20.25
N LYS A 62 8.29 0.77 20.57
CA LYS A 62 8.98 -0.30 21.27
C LYS A 62 9.21 0.13 22.72
N THR A 63 8.86 -0.75 23.63
CA THR A 63 9.15 -0.63 25.06
C THR A 63 9.97 -1.83 25.55
N PRO A 64 10.79 -1.66 26.60
CA PRO A 64 11.46 -2.80 27.23
C PRO A 64 10.42 -3.76 27.81
N SER A 65 10.73 -5.06 27.75
CA SER A 65 9.90 -6.14 28.27
C SER A 65 10.78 -7.17 28.96
N GLU A 66 10.28 -7.79 30.02
CA GLU A 66 10.95 -8.89 30.70
C GLU A 66 10.74 -10.23 29.98
N GLU A 67 9.67 -10.33 29.17
CA GLU A 67 9.31 -11.56 28.43
C GLU A 67 10.09 -11.70 27.11
N TYR A 68 10.31 -10.58 26.41
CA TYR A 68 10.90 -10.58 25.07
C TYR A 68 12.20 -9.77 25.02
N VAL A 69 13.28 -10.43 24.56
CA VAL A 69 14.58 -9.78 24.31
C VAL A 69 14.47 -8.62 23.31
N ALA A 70 13.54 -8.72 22.35
CA ALA A 70 13.28 -7.69 21.36
C ALA A 70 12.38 -6.55 21.85
N GLY A 71 11.98 -6.56 23.13
CA GLY A 71 10.98 -5.66 23.70
C GLY A 71 9.56 -5.94 23.21
N THR A 72 8.60 -5.21 23.76
CA THR A 72 7.20 -5.23 23.32
C THR A 72 7.00 -4.16 22.26
N TRP A 73 6.29 -4.51 21.18
CA TRP A 73 6.00 -3.62 20.07
C TRP A 73 4.50 -3.32 20.00
N GLU A 74 4.14 -2.07 20.24
CA GLU A 74 2.78 -1.57 20.05
C GLU A 74 2.64 -0.92 18.68
N LYS A 75 1.55 -1.25 17.97
CA LYS A 75 1.19 -0.60 16.71
C LYS A 75 -0.10 0.20 16.91
N THR A 76 -0.07 1.47 16.56
CA THR A 76 -1.24 2.35 16.59
C THR A 76 -1.49 2.90 15.19
N LYS A 77 -2.67 2.63 14.63
CA LYS A 77 -3.07 3.23 13.35
C LYS A 77 -3.21 4.74 13.55
N LEU A 78 -2.53 5.52 12.71
CA LEU A 78 -2.64 6.97 12.70
C LEU A 78 -3.81 7.34 11.79
N ASP A 79 -4.82 7.96 12.40
CA ASP A 79 -5.94 8.52 11.67
C ASP A 79 -5.48 9.81 10.98
N ILE A 80 -5.37 9.79 9.66
CA ILE A 80 -4.95 10.94 8.85
C ILE A 80 -6.20 11.45 8.14
N SER A 81 -6.58 12.71 8.40
CA SER A 81 -7.77 13.27 7.77
C SER A 81 -7.61 13.39 6.25
N PRO A 82 -8.66 13.13 5.45
CA PRO A 82 -8.62 13.34 4.00
C PRO A 82 -8.23 14.78 3.60
N GLU A 83 -8.53 15.74 4.47
CA GLU A 83 -8.20 17.17 4.33
C GLU A 83 -6.76 17.49 4.75
N LEU A 84 -6.04 16.56 5.40
CA LEU A 84 -4.66 16.72 5.87
C LEU A 84 -4.47 17.88 6.88
N THR A 85 -5.50 18.13 7.68
CA THR A 85 -5.59 19.21 8.67
C THR A 85 -5.16 18.79 10.08
N ASN A 86 -5.14 17.49 10.36
CA ASN A 86 -4.89 16.95 11.70
C ASN A 86 -3.41 16.65 11.99
N GLU A 87 -2.48 17.20 11.20
CA GLU A 87 -1.03 16.96 11.32
C GLU A 87 -0.51 17.15 12.75
N GLU A 88 -0.84 18.28 13.38
CA GLU A 88 -0.35 18.60 14.72
C GLU A 88 -0.91 17.66 15.79
N ASN A 89 -2.16 17.20 15.63
CA ASN A 89 -2.76 16.21 16.53
C ASN A 89 -2.03 14.87 16.43
N VAL A 90 -1.68 14.45 15.21
CA VAL A 90 -0.92 13.21 14.97
C VAL A 90 0.50 13.32 15.52
N ILE A 91 1.17 14.45 15.34
CA ILE A 91 2.50 14.70 15.93
C ILE A 91 2.42 14.63 17.46
N ARG A 92 1.44 15.31 18.07
CA ARG A 92 1.25 15.30 19.52
C ARG A 92 1.05 13.88 20.07
N LEU A 93 0.15 13.10 19.45
CA LEU A 93 -0.10 11.71 19.81
C LEU A 93 1.18 10.86 19.71
N ALA A 94 1.93 11.03 18.61
CA ALA A 94 3.16 10.29 18.38
C ALA A 94 4.25 10.62 19.40
N LEU A 95 4.40 11.91 19.74
CA LEU A 95 5.38 12.36 20.73
C LEU A 95 5.00 11.96 22.16
N GLU A 96 3.70 11.93 22.49
CA GLU A 96 3.22 11.45 23.79
C GLU A 96 3.57 9.97 24.00
N LYS A 97 3.29 9.12 23.01
CA LYS A 97 3.66 7.70 23.06
C LYS A 97 5.17 7.49 23.01
N ALA A 98 5.90 8.36 22.31
CA ALA A 98 7.36 8.30 22.21
C ALA A 98 8.11 9.05 23.33
N LYS A 99 7.44 9.44 24.43
CA LYS A 99 8.03 10.29 25.49
C LYS A 99 9.34 9.76 26.08
N ASN A 100 9.48 8.44 26.20
CA ASN A 100 10.63 7.77 26.80
C ASN A 100 11.76 7.49 25.79
N THR A 101 11.57 7.85 24.52
CA THR A 101 12.57 7.62 23.46
C THR A 101 13.63 8.71 23.45
N HIS A 102 14.79 8.38 22.86
CA HIS A 102 15.88 9.34 22.70
C HIS A 102 15.42 10.60 21.93
N GLU A 103 15.96 11.77 22.28
CA GLU A 103 15.59 13.04 21.65
C GLU A 103 15.73 13.01 20.12
N LYS A 104 16.82 12.42 19.63
CA LYS A 104 17.06 12.24 18.19
C LYS A 104 15.97 11.41 17.50
N ILE A 105 15.42 10.39 18.19
CA ILE A 105 14.28 9.60 17.69
C ILE A 105 13.03 10.48 17.63
N ARG A 106 12.74 11.25 18.68
CA ARG A 106 11.58 12.16 18.71
C ARG A 106 11.63 13.21 17.59
N MET A 107 12.81 13.80 17.36
CA MET A 107 13.02 14.74 16.26
C MET A 107 12.86 14.07 14.89
N ALA A 108 13.41 12.86 14.71
CA ALA A 108 13.29 12.09 13.47
C ALA A 108 11.83 11.69 13.21
N LEU A 109 11.10 11.27 14.24
CA LEU A 109 9.68 10.92 14.20
C LEU A 109 8.85 12.11 13.72
N GLN A 110 9.02 13.27 14.36
CA GLN A 110 8.32 14.50 13.98
C GLN A 110 8.63 14.89 12.53
N ARG A 111 9.91 14.88 12.13
CA ARG A 111 10.31 15.18 10.76
C ARG A 111 9.68 14.21 9.75
N ARG A 112 9.63 12.93 10.09
CA ARG A 112 9.03 11.90 9.24
C ARG A 112 7.52 12.15 9.07
N ILE A 113 6.79 12.41 10.15
CA ILE A 113 5.36 12.73 10.09
C ILE A 113 5.12 13.97 9.21
N ARG A 114 5.86 15.05 9.44
CA ARG A 114 5.78 16.27 8.59
C ARG A 114 6.05 15.95 7.11
N GLY A 115 7.06 15.12 6.82
CA GLY A 115 7.37 14.68 5.47
C GLY A 115 6.26 13.86 4.82
N ILE A 116 5.55 13.02 5.59
CA ILE A 116 4.39 12.27 5.13
C ILE A 116 3.27 13.23 4.73
N TYR A 117 2.90 14.17 5.60
CA TYR A 117 1.86 15.17 5.30
C TYR A 117 2.24 16.05 4.10
N ALA A 118 3.49 16.53 4.04
CA ALA A 118 3.98 17.32 2.90
C ALA A 118 3.89 16.54 1.58
N ARG A 119 4.26 15.25 1.57
CA ARG A 119 4.13 14.39 0.40
C ARG A 119 2.67 14.18 0.01
N MET A 120 1.78 13.96 0.98
CA MET A 120 0.35 13.77 0.73
C MET A 120 -0.29 15.04 0.15
N ARG A 121 0.05 16.23 0.69
CA ARG A 121 -0.39 17.53 0.16
C ARG A 121 0.06 17.71 -1.29
N PHE A 122 1.33 17.44 -1.57
CA PHE A 122 1.89 17.51 -2.92
C PHE A 122 1.18 16.57 -3.91
N LEU A 123 0.83 15.36 -3.49
CA LEU A 123 0.08 14.43 -4.36
C LEU A 123 -1.35 14.92 -4.62
N LYS A 124 -2.02 15.44 -3.58
CA LYS A 124 -3.37 16.01 -3.67
C LYS A 124 -3.41 17.22 -4.61
N GLU A 125 -2.44 18.13 -4.49
CA GLU A 125 -2.29 19.30 -5.39
C GLU A 125 -2.12 18.89 -6.86
N ARG A 126 -1.47 17.75 -7.12
CA ARG A 126 -1.29 17.20 -8.47
C ARG A 126 -2.43 16.31 -8.95
N GLY A 127 -3.51 16.18 -8.18
CA GLY A 127 -4.65 15.32 -8.50
C GLY A 127 -4.31 13.82 -8.54
N LYS A 128 -3.20 13.40 -7.93
CA LYS A 128 -2.83 11.98 -7.85
C LYS A 128 -3.50 11.34 -6.63
N PRO A 129 -4.01 10.10 -6.74
CA PRO A 129 -4.59 9.40 -5.61
C PRO A 129 -3.52 9.17 -4.54
N VAL A 130 -3.82 9.55 -3.30
CA VAL A 130 -3.04 9.16 -2.13
C VAL A 130 -3.54 7.78 -1.74
N GLY A 131 -2.78 6.72 -2.05
CA GLY A 131 -3.24 5.32 -1.94
C GLY A 131 -3.82 4.92 -0.57
N ILE A 132 -3.46 5.62 0.51
CA ILE A 132 -3.96 5.38 1.87
C ILE A 132 -5.32 6.05 2.14
N LEU A 133 -5.62 7.13 1.42
CA LEU A 133 -6.85 7.93 1.56
C LEU A 133 -7.83 7.68 0.41
N ALA A 134 -7.35 7.08 -0.68
CA ALA A 134 -8.19 6.72 -1.80
C ALA A 134 -9.14 5.60 -1.36
N PRO A 135 -10.46 5.71 -1.63
CA PRO A 135 -11.35 4.58 -1.46
C PRO A 135 -10.81 3.42 -2.29
N VAL A 136 -10.85 2.20 -1.74
CA VAL A 136 -10.47 0.99 -2.47
C VAL A 136 -11.30 1.00 -3.76
N PRO A 137 -10.67 1.05 -4.96
CA PRO A 137 -11.44 0.97 -6.19
C PRO A 137 -12.26 -0.31 -6.14
N PRO A 138 -13.53 -0.30 -6.59
CA PRO A 138 -14.33 -1.51 -6.63
C PRO A 138 -13.51 -2.61 -7.32
N PRO A 139 -13.56 -3.85 -6.82
CA PRO A 139 -12.80 -4.93 -7.41
C PRO A 139 -13.09 -4.93 -8.91
N THR A 140 -12.04 -4.74 -9.71
CA THR A 140 -12.17 -4.90 -11.15
C THR A 140 -12.61 -6.34 -11.36
N PRO A 141 -13.71 -6.61 -12.08
CA PRO A 141 -14.10 -7.98 -12.36
C PRO A 141 -12.89 -8.69 -12.97
N ALA A 142 -12.62 -9.91 -12.50
CA ALA A 142 -11.50 -10.69 -13.01
C ALA A 142 -11.57 -10.70 -14.55
N PRO A 143 -10.44 -10.59 -15.27
CA PRO A 143 -10.45 -10.51 -16.73
C PRO A 143 -11.21 -11.68 -17.40
N GLU A 144 -11.31 -12.82 -16.71
CA GLU A 144 -12.11 -13.98 -17.11
C GLU A 144 -13.62 -13.67 -17.17
N LEU A 145 -14.18 -12.97 -16.18
CA LEU A 145 -15.62 -12.62 -16.13
C LEU A 145 -16.01 -11.61 -17.21
N ALA A 146 -15.13 -10.63 -17.47
CA ALA A 146 -15.35 -9.66 -18.55
C ALA A 146 -15.29 -10.33 -19.94
N LEU A 147 -14.41 -11.32 -20.12
CA LEU A 147 -14.32 -12.10 -21.35
C LEU A 147 -15.55 -12.98 -21.55
N GLU A 148 -16.04 -13.63 -20.48
CA GLU A 148 -17.26 -14.45 -20.52
C GLU A 148 -18.51 -13.65 -20.90
N GLU A 149 -18.65 -12.41 -20.41
CA GLU A 149 -19.77 -11.53 -20.81
C GLU A 149 -19.68 -11.16 -22.30
N THR A 150 -18.51 -10.76 -22.79
CA THR A 150 -18.32 -10.43 -24.21
C THR A 150 -18.56 -11.62 -25.14
N LEU A 151 -18.13 -12.83 -24.74
CA LEU A 151 -18.35 -14.05 -25.50
C LEU A 151 -19.84 -14.42 -25.57
N LYS A 152 -20.59 -14.22 -24.47
CA LYS A 152 -22.04 -14.46 -24.45
C LYS A 152 -22.79 -13.51 -25.39
N GLU A 153 -22.42 -12.23 -25.40
CA GLU A 153 -23.01 -11.24 -26.31
C GLU A 153 -22.71 -11.56 -27.78
N GLU A 154 -21.50 -12.04 -28.09
CA GLU A 154 -21.13 -12.48 -29.44
C GLU A 154 -21.92 -13.71 -29.89
N ILE A 155 -22.09 -14.71 -29.01
CA ILE A 155 -22.89 -15.91 -29.31
C ILE A 155 -24.35 -15.54 -29.57
N GLU A 156 -24.93 -14.66 -28.77
CA GLU A 156 -26.33 -14.24 -28.95
C GLU A 156 -26.53 -13.47 -30.26
N MET A 157 -25.55 -12.65 -30.68
CA MET A 157 -25.59 -12.00 -31.99
C MET A 157 -25.50 -12.99 -33.15
N LEU A 158 -24.68 -14.04 -33.04
CA LEU A 158 -24.58 -15.08 -34.05
C LEU A 158 -25.89 -15.88 -34.18
N GLU A 159 -26.50 -16.26 -33.05
CA GLU A 159 -27.79 -16.97 -33.07
C GLU A 159 -28.93 -16.14 -33.70
N ARG A 160 -28.90 -14.81 -33.54
CA ARG A 160 -29.88 -13.93 -34.22
C ARG A 160 -29.66 -13.88 -35.73
N LYS A 161 -28.40 -13.82 -36.16
CA LYS A 161 -28.04 -13.83 -37.59
C LYS A 161 -28.42 -15.15 -38.25
N GLU A 162 -28.11 -16.28 -37.62
CA GLU A 162 -28.52 -17.60 -38.14
C GLU A 162 -30.05 -17.71 -38.29
N LYS A 163 -30.82 -17.16 -37.35
CA LYS A 163 -32.28 -17.12 -37.46
C LYS A 163 -32.79 -16.19 -38.56
N GLU A 164 -32.10 -15.09 -38.84
CA GLU A 164 -32.44 -14.22 -39.97
C GLU A 164 -32.09 -14.86 -41.31
N GLU A 165 -30.92 -15.50 -41.40
CA GLU A 165 -30.49 -16.23 -42.60
C GLU A 165 -31.45 -17.39 -42.92
N ALA A 166 -31.86 -18.17 -41.91
CA ALA A 166 -32.84 -19.25 -42.08
C ALA A 166 -34.19 -18.75 -42.61
N LYS A 167 -34.66 -17.58 -42.17
CA LYS A 167 -35.90 -16.97 -42.69
C LYS A 167 -35.75 -16.53 -44.14
N ILE A 168 -34.61 -15.95 -44.50
CA ILE A 168 -34.32 -15.53 -45.87
C ILE A 168 -34.26 -16.76 -46.79
N GLU A 169 -33.65 -17.87 -46.35
CA GLU A 169 -33.65 -19.13 -47.10
C GLU A 169 -35.06 -19.71 -47.29
N GLU A 170 -35.91 -19.66 -46.26
CA GLU A 170 -37.31 -20.08 -46.37
C GLU A 170 -38.07 -19.21 -47.40
N GLU A 171 -37.92 -17.89 -47.35
CA GLU A 171 -38.54 -16.95 -48.31
C GLU A 171 -38.05 -17.18 -49.75
N ILE A 172 -36.75 -17.46 -49.95
CA ILE A 172 -36.19 -17.79 -51.27
C ILE A 172 -36.78 -19.10 -51.78
N SER A 173 -36.87 -20.14 -50.95
CA SER A 173 -37.48 -21.43 -51.32
C SER A 173 -38.97 -21.31 -51.68
N GLU A 174 -39.71 -20.43 -51.00
CA GLU A 174 -41.11 -20.17 -51.35
C GLU A 174 -41.23 -19.46 -52.71
N LEU A 175 -40.39 -18.45 -52.98
CA LEU A 175 -40.35 -17.74 -54.26
C LEU A 175 -39.96 -18.66 -55.42
N GLU A 176 -39.01 -19.58 -55.23
CA GLU A 176 -38.64 -20.58 -56.24
C GLU A 176 -39.81 -21.50 -56.59
N LYS A 177 -40.58 -21.95 -55.59
CA LYS A 177 -41.78 -22.77 -55.80
C LYS A 177 -42.93 -22.01 -56.48
N GLU A 178 -42.99 -20.70 -56.33
CA GLU A 178 -43.97 -19.87 -57.04
C GLU A 178 -43.57 -19.65 -58.49
N LEU A 179 -42.28 -19.47 -58.78
CA LEU A 179 -41.75 -19.37 -60.15
C LEU A 179 -41.96 -20.66 -60.95
N GLU A 180 -41.75 -21.83 -60.32
CA GLU A 180 -41.93 -23.14 -60.96
C GLU A 180 -43.41 -23.46 -61.30
N LYS A 181 -44.38 -22.71 -60.76
CA LYS A 181 -45.80 -22.82 -61.10
C LYS A 181 -46.23 -21.92 -62.26
N ILE A 182 -45.37 -21.00 -62.69
CA ILE A 182 -45.65 -20.01 -63.74
C ILE A 182 -45.10 -20.47 -65.11
N GLU A 183 -44.20 -21.46 -65.14
CA GLU A 183 -43.80 -22.22 -66.34
C GLU A 183 -44.75 -23.39 -66.66
#